data_AF-A0A7X6VHD8-F1
#
_entry.id   AF-A0A7X6VHD8-F1
#
_cell.length_a   1.000
_cell.length_b   1.000
_cell.length_c   1.000
_cell.angle_alpha   90.00
_cell.angle_beta   90.00
_cell.angle_gamma   90.00
#
_symmetry.space_group_name_H-M   'P 1'
#
loop_
_entity.id
_entity.type
_entity.pdbx_description
1 polymer ?
#
loop_
_entity_poly.entity_id
_entity_poly.type
_entity_poly.pdbx_seq_one_letter_code
_entity_poly.pdbx_strand_id
1 'polypeptide(L)'
;MDDLATAQALIAICDIINKNNVWANFTPANTTVNLRIEGITETFYNNSITISGTKSTALDVITDALDSKNITYEISFFENAPFLSSIKDDKTGQFQGEGGWSCLVNENSLTVGLGDFLVTENDNILVYYGSYGAATQFAEYAISPGPLYAGKTFKITLTGSYTDWDINTWESIFVSGKPVMGATVSIGDDTYITDEEGIATIDKITTMGTYKVNISKMSQAGYPAIIRIPEFEIEIEKAKEPDNPAPPRNRTITRRIVQAEQNNEETSNNNIQNKPVNEIAPYKDEDQISDWAKQYVQAAKERGIMLGNDNNEFNPQQLISRAEFTALLVRLLKITSDEKDISFSDVNENDWYYTYVITAKASNLISGYDDNTFRPNYGITREEMAVIINRAFNLGQGEYSFNDDNDISPWAQQAASKIGAAGIMQGADGAFQPQRNVSREMAATVAIRLVEKYPIDSSIN
;
A
#
# COMPACT_ATOMS: atom_id res chain seq x y z
N MET A 1 -20.98 -38.58 -11.53
CA MET A 1 -22.07 -38.06 -12.38
C MET A 1 -23.37 -38.48 -11.72
N ASP A 2 -24.25 -37.53 -11.40
CA ASP A 2 -25.68 -37.66 -10.98
C ASP A 2 -26.14 -36.86 -9.74
N ASP A 3 -25.34 -35.94 -9.20
CA ASP A 3 -25.82 -35.07 -8.10
C ASP A 3 -26.21 -33.64 -8.54
N LEU A 4 -25.56 -33.11 -9.59
CA LEU A 4 -25.78 -31.72 -10.04
C LEU A 4 -27.10 -31.54 -10.81
N ALA A 5 -27.48 -32.52 -11.62
CA ALA A 5 -28.71 -32.48 -12.42
C ALA A 5 -29.98 -32.56 -11.55
N THR A 6 -29.92 -33.32 -10.45
CA THR A 6 -31.04 -33.50 -9.52
C THR A 6 -31.29 -32.24 -8.70
N ALA A 7 -30.23 -31.56 -8.26
CA ALA A 7 -30.33 -30.27 -7.57
C ALA A 7 -30.89 -29.16 -8.48
N GLN A 8 -30.44 -29.10 -9.74
CA GLN A 8 -30.95 -28.15 -10.74
C GLN A 8 -32.43 -28.38 -11.07
N ALA A 9 -32.86 -29.64 -11.15
CA ALA A 9 -34.27 -29.98 -11.37
C ALA A 9 -35.18 -29.59 -10.19
N LEU A 10 -34.72 -29.76 -8.95
CA LEU A 10 -35.48 -29.36 -7.76
C LEU A 10 -35.64 -27.83 -7.67
N ILE A 11 -34.59 -27.08 -8.02
CA ILE A 11 -34.57 -25.61 -8.01
C ILE A 11 -35.48 -25.04 -9.12
N ALA A 12 -35.45 -25.63 -10.32
CA ALA A 12 -36.35 -25.24 -11.40
C ALA A 12 -37.84 -25.45 -11.04
N ILE A 13 -38.16 -26.50 -10.28
CA ILE A 13 -39.51 -26.74 -9.77
C ILE A 13 -39.91 -25.67 -8.74
N CYS A 14 -39.00 -25.23 -7.87
CA CYS A 14 -39.24 -24.14 -6.92
C CYS A 14 -39.53 -22.80 -7.61
N ASP A 15 -38.86 -22.49 -8.71
CA ASP A 15 -39.06 -21.23 -9.45
C ASP A 15 -40.42 -21.19 -10.16
N ILE A 16 -40.87 -22.33 -10.70
CA ILE A 16 -42.21 -22.47 -11.31
C ILE A 16 -43.31 -22.29 -10.26
N ILE A 17 -43.10 -22.82 -9.05
CA ILE A 17 -44.09 -22.75 -7.96
C ILE A 17 -44.17 -21.34 -7.36
N ASN A 18 -43.03 -20.66 -7.21
CA ASN A 18 -42.94 -19.40 -6.45
C ASN A 18 -42.92 -18.12 -7.30
N LYS A 19 -42.86 -18.23 -8.65
CA LYS A 19 -42.74 -17.09 -9.57
C LYS A 19 -41.59 -16.11 -9.25
N ASN A 20 -40.56 -16.59 -8.56
CA ASN A 20 -39.34 -15.84 -8.27
C ASN A 20 -38.21 -16.42 -9.12
N ASN A 21 -37.39 -15.55 -9.69
CA ASN A 21 -36.30 -15.93 -10.57
C ASN A 21 -35.03 -16.12 -9.73
N VAL A 22 -34.86 -17.30 -9.13
CA VAL A 22 -33.77 -17.58 -8.17
C VAL A 22 -32.42 -17.74 -8.90
N TRP A 23 -32.44 -17.90 -10.22
CA TRP A 23 -31.26 -17.94 -11.09
C TRP A 23 -30.38 -16.68 -11.05
N ALA A 24 -30.92 -15.50 -10.70
CA ALA A 24 -30.11 -14.28 -10.61
C ALA A 24 -28.97 -14.38 -9.58
N ASN A 25 -29.16 -15.21 -8.54
CA ASN A 25 -28.16 -15.48 -7.50
C ASN A 25 -27.11 -16.54 -7.90
N PHE A 26 -27.22 -17.13 -9.09
CA PHE A 26 -26.30 -18.14 -9.63
C PHE A 26 -25.65 -17.71 -10.95
N THR A 27 -25.82 -16.45 -11.37
CA THR A 27 -24.96 -15.87 -12.40
C THR A 27 -23.55 -15.82 -11.80
N PRO A 28 -22.54 -16.52 -12.37
CA PRO A 28 -21.19 -16.38 -11.87
C PRO A 28 -20.81 -14.91 -11.91
N ALA A 29 -20.46 -14.34 -10.76
CA ALA A 29 -19.94 -12.98 -10.75
C ALA A 29 -18.67 -12.98 -11.61
N ASN A 30 -18.63 -12.09 -12.59
CA ASN A 30 -17.38 -11.82 -13.28
C ASN A 30 -16.45 -11.13 -12.29
N THR A 31 -15.23 -11.61 -12.17
CA THR A 31 -14.19 -10.95 -11.37
C THR A 31 -13.20 -10.29 -12.31
N THR A 32 -13.09 -8.96 -12.25
CA THR A 32 -12.06 -8.19 -12.95
C THR A 32 -10.92 -7.87 -12.00
N VAL A 33 -9.69 -8.16 -12.41
CA VAL A 33 -8.47 -7.88 -11.64
C VAL A 33 -7.46 -7.16 -12.52
N ASN A 34 -6.54 -6.42 -11.90
CA ASN A 34 -5.39 -5.84 -12.58
C ASN A 34 -4.23 -6.83 -12.49
N LEU A 35 -3.72 -7.27 -13.64
CA LEU A 35 -2.62 -8.23 -13.69
C LEU A 35 -1.40 -7.63 -14.37
N ARG A 36 -0.25 -7.77 -13.71
CA ARG A 36 1.07 -7.52 -14.30
C ARG A 36 1.95 -8.75 -14.14
N ILE A 37 2.55 -9.22 -15.23
CA ILE A 37 3.49 -10.33 -15.27
C ILE A 37 4.83 -9.82 -15.80
N GLU A 38 5.84 -9.79 -14.94
CA GLU A 38 7.19 -9.33 -15.23
C GLU A 38 8.16 -10.50 -15.36
N GLY A 39 8.63 -10.76 -16.58
CA GLY A 39 9.70 -11.71 -16.85
C GLY A 39 11.10 -11.10 -16.68
N ILE A 40 12.10 -11.90 -17.01
CA ILE A 40 13.51 -11.55 -16.84
C ILE A 40 13.90 -10.39 -17.77
N THR A 41 13.43 -10.44 -19.01
CA THR A 41 13.83 -9.48 -20.07
C THR A 41 12.71 -8.55 -20.50
N GLU A 42 11.44 -8.94 -20.30
CA GLU A 42 10.27 -8.21 -20.77
C GLU A 42 9.07 -8.32 -19.80
N THR A 43 8.09 -7.45 -19.99
CA THR A 43 6.76 -7.57 -19.38
C THR A 43 5.89 -8.45 -20.28
N PHE A 44 5.41 -9.58 -19.75
CA PHE A 44 4.58 -10.52 -20.52
C PHE A 44 3.11 -10.10 -20.58
N TYR A 45 2.62 -9.45 -19.52
CA TYR A 45 1.25 -8.98 -19.41
C TYR A 45 1.18 -7.75 -18.50
N ASN A 46 0.37 -6.75 -18.86
CA ASN A 46 0.11 -5.59 -18.02
C ASN A 46 -1.24 -4.98 -18.44
N ASN A 47 -2.33 -5.53 -17.92
CA ASN A 47 -3.69 -5.08 -18.23
C ASN A 47 -4.68 -5.62 -17.19
N SER A 48 -5.91 -5.11 -17.21
CA SER A 48 -7.00 -5.75 -16.49
C SER A 48 -7.46 -7.02 -17.23
N ILE A 49 -7.94 -8.01 -16.50
CA ILE A 49 -8.53 -9.24 -17.04
C ILE A 49 -9.79 -9.58 -16.26
N THR A 50 -10.84 -9.95 -16.98
CA THR A 50 -12.12 -10.36 -16.40
C THR A 50 -12.30 -11.86 -16.59
N ILE A 51 -12.55 -12.58 -15.50
CA ILE A 51 -12.77 -14.02 -15.50
C ILE A 51 -14.23 -14.30 -15.14
N SER A 52 -14.87 -15.17 -15.92
CA SER A 52 -16.25 -15.56 -15.70
C SER A 52 -16.32 -16.89 -14.95
N GLY A 53 -16.85 -16.92 -13.72
CA GLY A 53 -16.96 -18.19 -12.99
C GLY A 53 -17.17 -18.05 -11.49
N THR A 54 -17.60 -19.14 -10.85
CA THR A 54 -17.74 -19.21 -9.39
C THR A 54 -16.42 -19.66 -8.78
N LYS A 55 -15.59 -18.67 -8.39
CA LYS A 55 -14.27 -18.76 -7.74
C LYS A 55 -13.09 -18.92 -8.71
N SER A 56 -12.50 -17.79 -9.11
CA SER A 56 -11.23 -17.74 -9.82
C SER A 56 -10.08 -17.62 -8.83
N THR A 57 -9.04 -18.41 -9.04
CA THR A 57 -7.81 -18.36 -8.26
C THR A 57 -6.80 -17.42 -8.92
N ALA A 58 -5.75 -17.00 -8.19
CA ALA A 58 -4.65 -16.24 -8.80
C ALA A 58 -4.01 -17.03 -9.95
N LEU A 59 -3.91 -18.37 -9.82
CA LEU A 59 -3.40 -19.21 -10.90
C LEU A 59 -4.29 -19.15 -12.15
N ASP A 60 -5.62 -19.24 -11.99
CA ASP A 60 -6.56 -19.17 -13.12
C ASP A 60 -6.43 -17.83 -13.86
N VAL A 61 -6.29 -16.73 -13.12
CA VAL A 61 -6.06 -15.39 -13.71
C VAL A 61 -4.80 -15.36 -14.54
N ILE A 62 -3.71 -15.91 -14.00
CA ILE A 62 -2.41 -15.91 -14.66
C ILE A 62 -2.47 -16.75 -15.94
N THR A 63 -3.04 -17.95 -15.86
CA THR A 63 -3.12 -18.85 -17.01
C THR A 63 -4.04 -18.32 -18.11
N ASP A 64 -5.21 -17.78 -17.76
CA ASP A 64 -6.14 -17.19 -18.74
C ASP A 64 -5.50 -15.99 -19.45
N ALA A 65 -4.75 -15.16 -18.72
CA ALA A 65 -4.05 -14.03 -19.29
C ALA A 65 -2.96 -14.46 -20.28
N LEU A 66 -2.17 -15.48 -19.93
CA LEU A 66 -1.12 -16.02 -20.80
C LEU A 66 -1.70 -16.71 -22.03
N ASP A 67 -2.77 -17.49 -21.86
CA ASP A 67 -3.50 -18.14 -22.96
C ASP A 67 -4.10 -17.10 -23.93
N SER A 68 -4.67 -16.02 -23.40
CA SER A 68 -5.23 -14.93 -24.23
C SER A 68 -4.19 -14.25 -25.14
N LYS A 69 -2.91 -14.35 -24.77
CA LYS A 69 -1.76 -13.82 -25.51
C LYS A 69 -0.97 -14.89 -26.25
N ASN A 70 -1.40 -16.16 -26.18
CA ASN A 70 -0.68 -17.31 -26.73
C ASN A 70 0.78 -17.37 -26.21
N ILE A 71 0.97 -17.08 -24.93
CA ILE A 71 2.26 -17.15 -24.23
C ILE A 71 2.34 -18.51 -23.55
N THR A 72 3.38 -19.29 -23.87
CA THR A 72 3.57 -20.62 -23.29
C THR A 72 3.98 -20.53 -21.83
N TYR A 73 3.49 -21.44 -20.98
CA TYR A 73 3.87 -21.57 -19.58
C TYR A 73 3.82 -23.04 -19.14
N GLU A 74 4.49 -23.36 -18.03
CA GLU A 74 4.43 -24.68 -17.39
C GLU A 74 4.01 -24.54 -15.92
N ILE A 75 3.16 -25.46 -15.48
CA ILE A 75 2.76 -25.61 -14.07
C ILE A 75 3.36 -26.91 -13.54
N SER A 76 4.09 -26.81 -12.44
CA SER A 76 4.65 -27.95 -11.70
C SER A 76 3.97 -28.06 -10.34
N PHE A 77 4.21 -29.17 -9.64
CA PHE A 77 3.60 -29.45 -8.35
C PHE A 77 4.66 -29.72 -7.29
N PHE A 78 4.48 -29.12 -6.11
CA PHE A 78 5.23 -29.45 -4.90
C PHE A 78 4.23 -29.84 -3.81
N GLU A 79 4.35 -31.05 -3.25
CA GLU A 79 3.41 -31.58 -2.23
C GLU A 79 1.92 -31.46 -2.64
N ASN A 80 1.62 -31.59 -3.93
CA ASN A 80 0.31 -31.39 -4.58
C ASN A 80 -0.18 -29.94 -4.70
N ALA A 81 0.59 -28.94 -4.26
CA ALA A 81 0.32 -27.54 -4.53
C ALA A 81 0.88 -27.12 -5.91
N PRO A 82 0.05 -26.58 -6.83
CA PRO A 82 0.51 -26.10 -8.12
C PRO A 82 1.31 -24.81 -7.98
N PHE A 83 2.41 -24.70 -8.73
CA PHE A 83 3.18 -23.47 -8.87
C PHE A 83 3.63 -23.27 -10.31
N LEU A 84 3.83 -22.00 -10.67
CA LEU A 84 4.32 -21.60 -11.99
C LEU A 84 5.82 -21.95 -12.10
N SER A 85 6.16 -22.88 -13.00
CA SER A 85 7.54 -23.34 -13.18
C SER A 85 8.23 -22.68 -14.37
N SER A 86 7.47 -22.20 -15.36
CA SER A 86 8.02 -21.36 -16.43
C SER A 86 6.96 -20.47 -17.09
N ILE A 87 7.42 -19.35 -17.66
CA ILE A 87 6.70 -18.58 -18.69
C ILE A 87 7.70 -18.30 -19.82
N LYS A 88 7.34 -18.63 -21.07
CA LYS A 88 8.26 -18.67 -22.22
C LYS A 88 9.54 -19.45 -21.87
N ASP A 89 10.69 -18.81 -22.01
CA ASP A 89 12.00 -19.38 -21.73
C ASP A 89 12.47 -19.13 -20.29
N ASP A 90 11.72 -18.37 -19.48
CA ASP A 90 12.07 -18.01 -18.11
C ASP A 90 11.64 -19.12 -17.13
N LYS A 91 12.61 -19.97 -16.74
CA LYS A 91 12.37 -21.18 -15.93
C LYS A 91 12.85 -21.02 -14.49
N THR A 92 12.02 -21.41 -13.52
CA THR A 92 12.40 -21.45 -12.10
C THR A 92 13.70 -22.26 -11.90
N GLY A 93 14.64 -21.69 -11.14
CA GLY A 93 15.91 -22.33 -10.80
C GLY A 93 16.96 -22.33 -11.91
N GLN A 94 16.74 -21.64 -13.04
CA GLN A 94 17.71 -21.62 -14.15
C GLN A 94 19.06 -20.97 -13.82
N PHE A 95 19.14 -20.24 -12.71
CA PHE A 95 20.37 -19.57 -12.25
C PHE A 95 21.01 -20.34 -11.10
N GLN A 96 21.45 -21.57 -11.37
CA GLN A 96 22.07 -22.47 -10.37
C GLN A 96 21.15 -22.78 -9.17
N GLY A 97 19.84 -22.85 -9.40
CA GLY A 97 18.84 -23.05 -8.36
C GLY A 97 18.33 -21.75 -7.72
N GLU A 98 18.90 -20.60 -8.06
CA GLU A 98 18.38 -19.29 -7.64
C GLU A 98 17.33 -18.75 -8.62
N GLY A 99 16.41 -17.97 -8.07
CA GLY A 99 15.38 -17.26 -8.82
C GLY A 99 14.20 -18.14 -9.23
N GLY A 100 13.00 -17.55 -9.21
CA GLY A 100 11.78 -18.20 -9.62
C GLY A 100 10.61 -17.23 -9.70
N TRP A 101 9.45 -17.80 -10.02
CA TRP A 101 8.21 -17.05 -10.11
C TRP A 101 7.64 -16.76 -8.72
N SER A 102 7.45 -15.47 -8.44
CA SER A 102 6.81 -14.96 -7.22
C SER A 102 5.54 -14.20 -7.58
N CYS A 103 4.63 -14.07 -6.62
CA CYS A 103 3.38 -13.35 -6.81
C CYS A 103 3.05 -12.53 -5.58
N LEU A 104 2.63 -11.28 -5.81
CA LEU A 104 1.96 -10.44 -4.83
C LEU A 104 0.53 -10.17 -5.25
N VAL A 105 -0.33 -9.98 -4.27
CA VAL A 105 -1.67 -9.43 -4.46
C VAL A 105 -1.82 -8.22 -3.55
N ASN A 106 -2.13 -7.06 -4.15
CA ASN A 106 -2.20 -5.77 -3.46
C ASN A 106 -0.93 -5.49 -2.63
N GLU A 107 0.25 -5.70 -3.23
CA GLU A 107 1.57 -5.53 -2.60
C GLU A 107 1.89 -6.50 -1.46
N ASN A 108 1.04 -7.50 -1.21
CA ASN A 108 1.24 -8.50 -0.17
C ASN A 108 1.62 -9.86 -0.74
N SER A 109 2.58 -10.53 -0.10
CA SER A 109 2.90 -11.92 -0.42
C SER A 109 1.73 -12.83 -0.11
N LEU A 110 1.52 -13.83 -0.98
CA LEU A 110 0.48 -14.81 -0.77
C LEU A 110 0.81 -15.72 0.42
N THR A 111 -0.20 -16.00 1.25
CA THR A 111 -0.10 -16.95 2.38
C THR A 111 -0.53 -18.37 1.99
N VAL A 112 -1.07 -18.54 0.79
CA VAL A 112 -1.49 -19.81 0.18
C VAL A 112 -0.94 -19.89 -1.25
N GLY A 113 -0.96 -21.09 -1.84
CA GLY A 113 -0.51 -21.28 -3.22
C GLY A 113 -1.38 -20.51 -4.23
N LEU A 114 -0.84 -20.27 -5.43
CA LEU A 114 -1.55 -19.56 -6.50
C LEU A 114 -2.88 -20.20 -6.85
N GLY A 115 -2.96 -21.54 -6.82
CA GLY A 115 -4.17 -22.30 -7.10
C GLY A 115 -5.19 -22.35 -5.95
N ASP A 116 -4.86 -21.78 -4.79
CA ASP A 116 -5.75 -21.73 -3.63
C ASP A 116 -6.17 -20.29 -3.27
N PHE A 117 -5.40 -19.29 -3.73
CA PHE A 117 -5.72 -17.88 -3.49
C PHE A 117 -6.90 -17.45 -4.35
N LEU A 118 -8.06 -17.23 -3.74
CA LEU A 118 -9.25 -16.73 -4.43
C LEU A 118 -9.13 -15.22 -4.67
N VAL A 119 -9.24 -14.81 -5.92
CA VAL A 119 -9.17 -13.39 -6.28
C VAL A 119 -10.52 -12.71 -6.14
N THR A 120 -10.46 -11.43 -5.82
CA THR A 120 -11.61 -10.54 -5.65
C THR A 120 -11.54 -9.37 -6.63
N GLU A 121 -12.68 -8.71 -6.86
CA GLU A 121 -12.77 -7.58 -7.79
C GLU A 121 -11.71 -6.52 -7.45
N ASN A 122 -11.03 -6.02 -8.48
CA ASN A 122 -9.99 -5.00 -8.42
C ASN A 122 -8.69 -5.39 -7.69
N ASP A 123 -8.47 -6.68 -7.42
CA ASP A 123 -7.17 -7.13 -6.93
C ASP A 123 -6.05 -6.75 -7.91
N ASN A 124 -4.93 -6.24 -7.36
CA ASN A 124 -3.73 -5.92 -8.11
C ASN A 124 -2.74 -7.07 -7.98
N ILE A 125 -2.67 -7.91 -8.99
CA ILE A 125 -1.83 -9.11 -9.02
C ILE A 125 -0.53 -8.78 -9.76
N LEU A 126 0.58 -8.93 -9.07
CA LEU A 126 1.92 -8.79 -9.62
C LEU A 126 2.63 -10.13 -9.58
N VAL A 127 2.84 -10.74 -10.75
CA VAL A 127 3.70 -11.90 -10.93
C VAL A 127 5.05 -11.41 -11.43
N TYR A 128 6.14 -11.88 -10.84
CA TYR A 128 7.47 -11.48 -11.27
C TYR A 128 8.49 -12.60 -11.13
N TYR A 129 9.48 -12.60 -12.03
CA TYR A 129 10.66 -13.44 -11.88
C TYR A 129 11.70 -12.74 -11.00
N GLY A 130 12.11 -13.38 -9.91
CA GLY A 130 13.08 -12.82 -8.98
C GLY A 130 13.57 -13.84 -7.97
N SER A 131 14.46 -13.40 -7.08
CA SER A 131 14.92 -14.19 -5.94
C SER A 131 14.47 -13.54 -4.63
N TYR A 132 14.67 -14.24 -3.53
CA TYR A 132 14.20 -13.82 -2.21
C TYR A 132 15.02 -12.65 -1.65
N GLY A 133 14.37 -11.78 -0.86
CA GLY A 133 15.06 -10.74 -0.08
C GLY A 133 15.77 -9.69 -0.92
N ALA A 134 16.94 -9.25 -0.45
CA ALA A 134 17.72 -8.18 -1.06
C ALA A 134 18.14 -8.47 -2.52
N ALA A 135 18.05 -9.74 -2.94
CA ALA A 135 18.40 -10.20 -4.27
C ALA A 135 17.43 -9.68 -5.35
N THR A 136 16.16 -9.44 -5.02
CA THR A 136 15.19 -8.78 -5.91
C THR A 136 14.35 -7.77 -5.14
N GLN A 137 14.49 -6.48 -5.47
CA GLN A 137 13.89 -5.37 -4.74
C GLN A 137 12.71 -4.75 -5.48
N PHE A 138 11.72 -4.24 -4.75
CA PHE A 138 10.71 -3.32 -5.24
C PHE A 138 11.34 -1.93 -5.29
N ALA A 139 11.65 -1.46 -6.49
CA ALA A 139 12.28 -0.16 -6.68
C ALA A 139 11.23 0.93 -6.89
N GLU A 140 11.35 1.99 -6.09
CA GLU A 140 10.67 3.27 -6.27
C GLU A 140 11.66 4.29 -6.80
N TYR A 141 11.17 5.32 -7.48
CA TYR A 141 11.99 6.38 -8.02
C TYR A 141 11.45 7.76 -7.66
N ALA A 142 12.36 8.71 -7.44
CA ALA A 142 12.05 10.13 -7.26
C ALA A 142 12.92 10.97 -8.20
N ILE A 143 12.33 12.00 -8.80
CA ILE A 143 13.01 12.90 -9.74
C ILE A 143 13.15 14.28 -9.12
N SER A 144 14.36 14.83 -9.10
CA SER A 144 14.62 16.13 -8.48
C SER A 144 15.82 16.87 -9.11
N PRO A 145 15.78 18.20 -9.24
CA PRO A 145 14.62 19.07 -9.01
C PRO A 145 13.61 18.95 -10.16
N GLY A 146 12.34 19.23 -9.88
CA GLY A 146 11.32 19.51 -10.92
C GLY A 146 10.89 20.97 -10.89
N PRO A 147 10.40 21.57 -12.01
CA PRO A 147 10.32 21.04 -13.38
C PRO A 147 11.70 20.81 -14.03
N LEU A 148 11.75 19.95 -15.05
CA LEU A 148 13.01 19.60 -15.74
C LEU A 148 13.26 20.52 -16.93
N TYR A 149 14.50 20.98 -17.09
CA TYR A 149 14.86 21.94 -18.14
C TYR A 149 16.01 21.44 -19.01
N ALA A 150 15.92 21.71 -20.31
CA ALA A 150 16.97 21.41 -21.28
C ALA A 150 18.32 22.01 -20.85
N GLY A 151 19.36 21.18 -20.78
CA GLY A 151 20.71 21.57 -20.38
C GLY A 151 20.89 21.84 -18.88
N LYS A 152 19.91 21.49 -18.04
CA LYS A 152 20.02 21.52 -16.58
C LYS A 152 20.11 20.12 -16.02
N THR A 153 21.03 19.93 -15.09
CA THR A 153 21.21 18.66 -14.39
C THR A 153 20.02 18.39 -13.47
N PHE A 154 19.53 17.16 -13.47
CA PHE A 154 18.59 16.64 -12.50
C PHE A 154 19.01 15.23 -12.05
N LYS A 155 18.31 14.67 -11.09
CA LYS A 155 18.62 13.39 -10.46
C LYS A 155 17.41 12.48 -10.52
N ILE A 156 17.64 11.20 -10.76
CA ILE A 156 16.69 10.12 -10.51
C ILE A 156 17.26 9.32 -9.35
N THR A 157 16.61 9.38 -8.20
CA THR A 157 16.98 8.63 -6.99
C THR A 157 16.14 7.36 -6.91
N LEU A 158 16.79 6.22 -6.73
CA LEU A 158 16.15 4.92 -6.58
C LEU A 158 16.29 4.38 -5.16
N THR A 159 15.16 3.99 -4.58
CA THR A 159 15.08 3.30 -3.30
C THR A 159 14.38 1.98 -3.45
N GLY A 160 14.98 0.92 -2.91
CA GLY A 160 14.47 -0.43 -2.92
C GLY A 160 13.82 -0.81 -1.60
N SER A 161 12.80 -1.64 -1.69
CA SER A 161 12.29 -2.41 -0.58
C SER A 161 12.25 -3.90 -0.89
N TYR A 162 12.32 -4.74 0.13
CA TYR A 162 12.25 -6.19 0.02
C TYR A 162 11.93 -6.81 1.38
N THR A 163 11.41 -8.03 1.37
CA THR A 163 11.21 -8.81 2.59
C THR A 163 12.37 -9.78 2.75
N ASP A 164 13.13 -9.64 3.83
CA ASP A 164 14.20 -10.55 4.21
C ASP A 164 13.74 -11.51 5.33
N TRP A 165 14.46 -12.60 5.56
CA TRP A 165 14.24 -13.46 6.72
C TRP A 165 15.35 -13.16 7.73
N ASP A 166 14.95 -12.80 8.95
CA ASP A 166 15.90 -12.84 10.05
C ASP A 166 16.23 -14.30 10.36
N ILE A 167 17.47 -14.71 10.10
CA ILE A 167 17.92 -16.09 10.35
C ILE A 167 17.90 -16.45 11.85
N ASN A 168 17.85 -15.45 12.74
CA ASN A 168 17.86 -15.64 14.18
C ASN A 168 16.45 -15.70 14.75
N THR A 169 15.52 -14.87 14.24
CA THR A 169 14.13 -14.85 14.74
C THR A 169 13.18 -15.70 13.89
N TRP A 170 13.59 -16.10 12.68
CA TRP A 170 12.72 -16.75 11.69
C TRP A 170 11.46 -15.92 11.43
N GLU A 171 11.57 -14.61 11.51
CA GLU A 171 10.53 -13.66 11.16
C GLU A 171 10.90 -12.95 9.86
N SER A 172 9.88 -12.58 9.08
CA SER A 172 10.06 -11.74 7.91
C SER A 172 10.33 -10.29 8.33
N ILE A 173 11.43 -9.70 7.89
CA ILE A 173 11.75 -8.28 8.06
C ILE A 173 11.44 -7.57 6.74
N PHE A 174 10.56 -6.57 6.78
CA PHE A 174 10.43 -5.66 5.63
C PHE A 174 11.54 -4.61 5.69
N VAL A 175 12.42 -4.62 4.71
CA VAL A 175 13.50 -3.65 4.55
C VAL A 175 13.05 -2.65 3.48
N SER A 176 13.06 -1.35 3.79
CA SER A 176 12.67 -0.30 2.84
C SER A 176 13.66 0.86 2.82
N GLY A 177 13.53 1.73 1.82
CA GLY A 177 14.35 2.95 1.69
C GLY A 177 15.83 2.68 1.40
N LYS A 178 16.21 1.49 0.93
CA LYS A 178 17.61 1.16 0.65
C LYS A 178 18.03 1.73 -0.70
N PRO A 179 19.18 2.44 -0.80
CA PRO A 179 19.72 2.86 -2.08
C PRO A 179 19.84 1.71 -3.08
N VAL A 180 19.24 1.86 -4.26
CA VAL A 180 19.43 0.88 -5.35
C VAL A 180 20.67 1.28 -6.14
N MET A 181 21.84 0.87 -5.67
CA MET A 181 23.10 1.10 -6.38
C MET A 181 23.22 0.25 -7.65
N GLY A 182 23.82 0.80 -8.71
CA GLY A 182 24.17 0.06 -9.92
C GLY A 182 22.98 -0.28 -10.84
N ALA A 183 21.83 0.35 -10.64
CA ALA A 183 20.72 0.28 -11.58
C ALA A 183 21.01 1.12 -12.82
N THR A 184 20.56 0.63 -13.97
CA THR A 184 20.64 1.31 -15.25
C THR A 184 19.38 2.12 -15.48
N VAL A 185 19.55 3.43 -15.68
CA VAL A 185 18.50 4.38 -16.04
C VAL A 185 18.78 4.84 -17.48
N SER A 186 17.92 4.43 -18.40
CA SER A 186 17.99 4.80 -19.81
C SER A 186 16.97 5.89 -20.11
N ILE A 187 17.42 6.98 -20.74
CA ILE A 187 16.58 8.11 -21.14
C ILE A 187 16.86 8.39 -22.62
N GLY A 188 15.95 7.97 -23.50
CA GLY A 188 16.26 7.90 -24.94
C GLY A 188 17.46 6.98 -25.21
N ASP A 189 18.46 7.48 -25.94
CA ASP A 189 19.70 6.75 -26.24
C ASP A 189 20.76 6.87 -25.13
N ASP A 190 20.56 7.75 -24.15
CA ASP A 190 21.50 7.97 -23.06
C ASP A 190 21.27 6.98 -21.92
N THR A 191 22.36 6.58 -21.27
CA THR A 191 22.34 5.67 -20.11
C THR A 191 23.12 6.26 -18.94
N TYR A 192 22.54 6.07 -17.75
CA TYR A 192 23.07 6.50 -16.46
C TYR A 192 23.04 5.34 -15.48
N ILE A 193 23.97 5.32 -14.54
CA ILE A 193 24.05 4.29 -13.50
C ILE A 193 23.87 4.96 -12.15
N THR A 194 23.06 4.37 -11.28
CA THR A 194 22.90 4.87 -9.90
C THR A 194 24.14 4.59 -9.06
N ASP A 195 24.56 5.59 -8.28
CA ASP A 195 25.68 5.50 -7.35
C ASP A 195 25.32 4.75 -6.04
N GLU A 196 26.22 4.79 -5.05
CA GLU A 196 26.04 4.16 -3.73
C GLU A 196 24.83 4.74 -2.95
N GLU A 197 24.40 5.96 -3.27
CA GLU A 197 23.21 6.60 -2.70
C GLU A 197 21.95 6.32 -3.53
N GLY A 198 22.06 5.50 -4.58
CA GLY A 198 20.96 5.16 -5.47
C GLY A 198 20.64 6.27 -6.46
N ILE A 199 21.55 7.21 -6.68
CA ILE A 199 21.30 8.41 -7.48
C ILE A 199 21.92 8.27 -8.87
N ALA A 200 21.10 8.40 -9.91
CA ALA A 200 21.54 8.65 -11.27
C ALA A 200 21.50 10.16 -11.54
N THR A 201 22.66 10.77 -11.78
CA THR A 201 22.75 12.19 -12.15
C THR A 201 22.63 12.34 -13.66
N ILE A 202 21.58 13.04 -14.10
CA ILE A 202 21.22 13.22 -15.50
C ILE A 202 21.72 14.59 -15.98
N ASP A 203 22.68 14.62 -16.89
CA ASP A 203 23.36 15.84 -17.33
C ASP A 203 23.51 15.98 -18.86
N LYS A 204 23.13 14.96 -19.66
CA LYS A 204 23.29 14.98 -21.12
C LYS A 204 22.04 15.45 -21.89
N ILE A 205 20.92 15.60 -21.20
CA ILE A 205 19.65 15.98 -21.84
C ILE A 205 19.64 17.49 -22.12
N THR A 206 19.85 17.85 -23.39
CA THR A 206 20.04 19.24 -23.85
C THR A 206 18.94 19.75 -24.75
N THR A 207 18.03 18.89 -25.19
CA THR A 207 16.90 19.25 -26.05
C THR A 207 15.59 19.15 -25.29
N MET A 208 14.60 19.93 -25.72
CA MET A 208 13.25 19.88 -25.18
C MET A 208 12.50 18.69 -25.77
N GLY A 209 11.54 18.17 -25.01
CA GLY A 209 10.63 17.13 -25.48
C GLY A 209 10.29 16.11 -24.40
N THR A 210 9.56 15.10 -24.84
CA THR A 210 9.17 13.96 -24.00
C THR A 210 10.17 12.84 -24.20
N TYR A 211 10.70 12.31 -23.10
CA TYR A 211 11.67 11.22 -23.12
C TYR A 211 11.11 10.02 -22.39
N LYS A 212 11.21 8.85 -23.02
CA LYS A 212 10.95 7.57 -22.38
C LYS A 212 12.09 7.23 -21.43
N VAL A 213 11.72 6.80 -20.23
CA VAL A 213 12.62 6.36 -19.18
C VAL A 213 12.41 4.88 -18.92
N ASN A 214 13.49 4.12 -19.03
CA ASN A 214 13.53 2.71 -18.65
C ASN A 214 14.50 2.52 -17.48
N ILE A 215 14.07 1.81 -16.45
CA ILE A 215 14.90 1.53 -15.28
C ILE A 215 15.00 0.02 -15.10
N SER A 216 16.23 -0.49 -15.07
CA SER A 216 16.49 -1.92 -14.93
C SER A 216 17.72 -2.18 -14.07
N LYS A 217 17.76 -3.34 -13.43
CA LYS A 217 18.94 -3.84 -12.73
C LYS A 217 18.91 -5.35 -12.78
N MET A 218 20.00 -5.96 -13.24
CA MET A 218 20.18 -7.40 -13.25
C MET A 218 21.08 -7.81 -12.09
N SER A 219 20.80 -8.97 -11.49
CA SER A 219 21.68 -9.62 -10.54
C SER A 219 22.90 -10.18 -11.28
N GLN A 220 23.97 -10.46 -10.54
CA GLN A 220 25.15 -11.13 -11.12
C GLN A 220 24.80 -12.51 -11.71
N ALA A 221 23.80 -13.18 -11.13
CA ALA A 221 23.32 -14.48 -11.58
C ALA A 221 22.50 -14.40 -12.88
N GLY A 222 21.92 -13.23 -13.21
CA GLY A 222 21.24 -12.99 -14.48
C GLY A 222 19.71 -12.86 -14.39
N TYR A 223 19.14 -12.80 -13.19
CA TYR A 223 17.71 -12.46 -12.97
C TYR A 223 17.54 -10.97 -12.60
N PRO A 224 16.32 -10.40 -12.68
CA PRO A 224 16.08 -9.02 -12.27
C PRO A 224 16.37 -8.80 -10.78
N ALA A 225 17.29 -7.89 -10.47
CA ALA A 225 17.59 -7.47 -9.10
C ALA A 225 16.66 -6.36 -8.59
N ILE A 226 15.92 -5.75 -9.50
CA ILE A 226 14.73 -4.97 -9.19
C ILE A 226 13.57 -5.52 -10.01
N ILE A 227 12.38 -5.48 -9.44
CA ILE A 227 11.16 -5.71 -10.21
C ILE A 227 11.06 -4.57 -11.21
N ARG A 228 10.78 -4.92 -12.47
CA ARG A 228 10.75 -3.97 -13.57
C ARG A 228 9.76 -2.84 -13.25
N ILE A 229 10.26 -1.61 -13.33
CA ILE A 229 9.43 -0.42 -13.28
C ILE A 229 8.87 -0.24 -14.70
N PRO A 230 7.54 -0.14 -14.88
CA PRO A 230 6.97 0.16 -16.19
C PRO A 230 7.61 1.40 -16.80
N GLU A 231 7.84 1.38 -18.11
CA GLU A 231 8.35 2.55 -18.82
C GLU A 231 7.44 3.76 -18.56
N PHE A 232 8.04 4.90 -18.26
CA PHE A 232 7.34 6.15 -18.03
C PHE A 232 8.00 7.27 -18.83
N GLU A 233 7.30 8.40 -18.95
CA GLU A 233 7.78 9.55 -19.70
C GLU A 233 8.13 10.72 -18.76
N ILE A 234 9.20 11.44 -19.09
CA ILE A 234 9.54 12.72 -18.48
C ILE A 234 9.45 13.82 -19.53
N GLU A 235 8.99 15.00 -19.12
CA GLU A 235 8.91 16.18 -19.96
C GLU A 235 10.07 17.14 -19.65
N ILE A 236 10.79 17.55 -20.69
CA ILE A 236 11.92 18.48 -20.61
C ILE A 236 11.52 19.80 -21.26
N GLU A 237 11.48 20.85 -20.45
CA GLU A 237 11.04 22.18 -20.86
C GLU A 237 12.18 23.13 -21.20
N LYS A 238 11.84 24.30 -21.76
CA LYS A 238 12.80 25.41 -21.92
C LYS A 238 13.00 26.10 -20.58
N ALA A 239 14.24 26.31 -20.17
CA ALA A 239 14.53 27.17 -19.02
C ALA A 239 13.97 28.59 -19.26
N LYS A 240 13.17 29.11 -18.32
CA LYS A 240 12.76 30.52 -18.32
C LYS A 240 14.00 31.40 -18.17
N GLU A 241 14.14 32.42 -19.01
CA GLU A 241 15.23 33.40 -18.86
C GLU A 241 15.11 34.12 -17.51
N PRO A 242 16.23 34.42 -16.82
CA PRO A 242 16.18 35.04 -15.50
C PRO A 242 15.81 36.53 -15.59
N ASP A 243 14.68 36.91 -14.99
CA ASP A 243 14.42 38.31 -14.62
C ASP A 243 15.31 38.72 -13.42
N ASN A 244 15.93 39.89 -13.49
CA ASN A 244 16.81 40.52 -12.49
C ASN A 244 16.00 40.98 -11.23
N PRO A 245 16.59 41.22 -10.03
CA PRO A 245 16.19 40.54 -8.79
C PRO A 245 15.49 41.44 -7.77
N ALA A 246 14.81 40.83 -6.79
CA ALA A 246 14.37 41.45 -5.53
C ALA A 246 14.77 40.53 -4.33
N PRO A 247 14.94 41.07 -3.11
CA PRO A 247 16.02 40.72 -2.18
C PRO A 247 15.88 39.33 -1.49
N PRO A 248 16.99 38.79 -0.94
CA PRO A 248 17.00 37.44 -0.37
C PRO A 248 16.17 37.38 0.91
N ARG A 249 15.24 36.43 0.97
CA ARG A 249 14.64 35.98 2.24
C ARG A 249 15.36 34.72 2.70
N ASN A 250 16.28 34.89 3.66
CA ASN A 250 16.91 33.80 4.40
C ASN A 250 15.85 32.87 5.03
N ARG A 251 16.02 31.55 4.89
CA ARG A 251 15.77 30.59 5.98
C ARG A 251 16.78 29.43 5.91
N THR A 252 17.70 29.45 6.87
CA THR A 252 18.58 28.34 7.24
C THR A 252 17.75 27.18 7.82
N ILE A 253 17.93 25.96 7.31
CA ILE A 253 17.58 24.74 8.06
C ILE A 253 18.89 24.09 8.49
N THR A 254 19.16 24.21 9.79
CA THR A 254 20.10 23.35 10.50
C THR A 254 19.26 22.41 11.35
N ARG A 255 19.42 21.09 11.18
CA ARG A 255 19.28 20.19 12.34
C ARG A 255 20.33 19.09 12.32
N ARG A 256 20.92 18.95 13.49
CA ARG A 256 22.15 18.25 13.87
C ARG A 256 22.16 16.75 13.57
N ILE A 257 23.34 16.31 13.16
CA ILE A 257 23.90 14.96 13.25
C ILE A 257 23.93 14.49 14.72
N VAL A 258 23.59 13.22 14.94
CA VAL A 258 24.20 12.40 16.01
C VAL A 258 24.61 11.06 15.37
N GLN A 259 25.92 10.81 15.34
CA GLN A 259 26.53 9.50 15.08
C GLN A 259 26.49 8.63 16.35
N ALA A 260 26.42 7.31 16.16
CA ALA A 260 27.09 6.27 16.96
C ALA A 260 27.12 5.01 16.09
N GLU A 261 28.25 4.69 15.45
CA GLU A 261 29.38 3.86 15.92
C GLU A 261 29.06 2.35 16.04
N GLN A 262 29.85 1.59 15.29
CA GLN A 262 29.95 0.13 15.26
C GLN A 262 30.45 -0.44 16.59
N ASN A 263 30.11 -1.69 16.89
CA ASN A 263 31.05 -2.68 17.43
C ASN A 263 30.55 -4.12 17.20
N ASN A 264 31.48 -4.97 16.78
CA ASN A 264 31.38 -6.42 16.62
C ASN A 264 31.37 -7.14 17.99
N GLU A 265 30.76 -8.32 18.08
CA GLU A 265 31.44 -9.58 18.47
C GLU A 265 30.47 -10.79 18.46
N GLU A 266 31.04 -11.94 18.06
CA GLU A 266 30.44 -13.26 17.89
C GLU A 266 30.10 -13.95 19.24
N THR A 267 29.10 -14.85 19.27
CA THR A 267 29.29 -16.28 19.63
C THR A 267 27.99 -17.11 19.71
N SER A 268 27.94 -18.14 18.86
CA SER A 268 27.43 -19.52 18.92
C SER A 268 26.52 -20.08 20.04
N ASN A 269 25.52 -20.85 19.57
CA ASN A 269 25.08 -22.23 19.93
C ASN A 269 23.71 -22.48 20.62
N ASN A 270 22.78 -23.00 19.79
CA ASN A 270 21.91 -24.18 19.91
C ASN A 270 21.11 -24.49 21.21
N ASN A 271 19.77 -24.56 21.08
CA ASN A 271 19.03 -25.84 21.12
C ASN A 271 17.52 -25.65 20.88
N ILE A 272 16.97 -26.50 20.00
CA ILE A 272 15.56 -26.58 19.56
C ILE A 272 14.77 -27.50 20.50
N GLN A 273 13.54 -27.12 20.89
CA GLN A 273 12.41 -28.05 21.02
C GLN A 273 11.01 -27.36 21.11
N ASN A 274 10.22 -27.52 20.03
CA ASN A 274 8.76 -27.73 19.86
C ASN A 274 7.65 -26.85 20.52
N LYS A 275 7.02 -25.99 19.67
CA LYS A 275 5.59 -25.62 19.41
C LYS A 275 4.52 -25.55 20.54
N PRO A 276 3.58 -24.56 20.54
CA PRO A 276 2.42 -24.57 19.61
C PRO A 276 1.94 -23.19 19.03
N VAL A 277 1.17 -23.25 17.93
CA VAL A 277 0.26 -22.27 17.24
C VAL A 277 0.55 -20.74 17.39
N ASN A 278 0.96 -20.10 16.28
CA ASN A 278 1.36 -18.69 16.15
C ASN A 278 0.34 -17.68 16.73
N GLU A 279 0.64 -17.15 17.91
CA GLU A 279 0.34 -15.76 18.24
C GLU A 279 1.20 -14.86 17.33
N ILE A 280 0.61 -13.85 16.71
CA ILE A 280 1.41 -12.77 16.11
C ILE A 280 2.21 -12.16 17.26
N ALA A 281 3.55 -12.19 17.17
CA ALA A 281 4.40 -11.71 18.24
C ALA A 281 3.96 -10.29 18.67
N PRO A 282 3.82 -10.04 19.98
CA PRO A 282 3.45 -8.72 20.46
C PRO A 282 4.51 -7.68 20.06
N TYR A 283 4.12 -6.42 20.06
CA TYR A 283 5.08 -5.33 19.86
C TYR A 283 6.07 -5.27 21.03
N LYS A 284 7.31 -4.85 20.78
CA LYS A 284 8.35 -4.73 21.83
C LYS A 284 7.96 -3.75 22.93
N ASP A 285 7.14 -2.77 22.59
CA ASP A 285 6.57 -1.78 23.48
C ASP A 285 5.10 -2.09 23.83
N GLU A 286 4.69 -3.37 23.78
CA GLU A 286 3.33 -3.78 24.18
C GLU A 286 3.01 -3.40 25.62
N ASP A 287 4.01 -3.37 26.50
CA ASP A 287 3.87 -2.90 27.88
C ASP A 287 3.54 -1.40 27.99
N GLN A 288 3.82 -0.62 26.95
CA GLN A 288 3.45 0.79 26.83
C GLN A 288 2.06 0.99 26.20
N ILE A 289 1.46 -0.07 25.65
CA ILE A 289 0.08 -0.04 25.14
C ILE A 289 -0.85 -0.09 26.33
N SER A 290 -1.77 0.86 26.41
CA SER A 290 -2.79 0.87 27.46
C SER A 290 -3.61 -0.43 27.41
N ASP A 291 -3.95 -1.03 28.56
CA ASP A 291 -4.66 -2.31 28.61
C ASP A 291 -5.96 -2.33 27.79
N TRP A 292 -6.70 -1.21 27.78
CA TRP A 292 -7.93 -1.06 26.99
C TRP A 292 -7.69 -1.08 25.47
N ALA A 293 -6.48 -0.72 25.03
CA ALA A 293 -6.11 -0.60 23.62
C ALA A 293 -5.47 -1.88 23.05
N LYS A 294 -4.89 -2.74 23.90
CA LYS A 294 -4.13 -3.94 23.48
C LYS A 294 -4.86 -4.79 22.45
N GLN A 295 -6.10 -5.17 22.73
CA GLN A 295 -6.91 -5.99 21.81
C GLN A 295 -7.12 -5.31 20.45
N TYR A 296 -7.26 -3.98 20.41
CA TYR A 296 -7.50 -3.26 19.17
C TYR A 296 -6.21 -3.04 18.39
N VAL A 297 -5.09 -2.80 19.07
CA VAL A 297 -3.77 -2.72 18.44
C VAL A 297 -3.39 -4.08 17.85
N GLN A 298 -3.66 -5.17 18.58
CA GLN A 298 -3.49 -6.52 18.07
C GLN A 298 -4.38 -6.78 16.84
N ALA A 299 -5.68 -6.50 16.92
CA ALA A 299 -6.58 -6.67 15.79
C ALA A 299 -6.19 -5.79 14.58
N ALA A 300 -5.68 -4.58 14.82
CA ALA A 300 -5.19 -3.70 13.76
C ALA A 300 -3.92 -4.25 13.09
N LYS A 301 -3.05 -4.91 13.86
CA LYS A 301 -1.88 -5.65 13.36
C LYS A 301 -2.31 -6.85 12.52
N GLU A 302 -3.20 -7.68 13.06
CA GLU A 302 -3.72 -8.90 12.40
C GLU A 302 -4.41 -8.58 11.06
N ARG A 303 -5.10 -7.45 10.98
CA ARG A 303 -5.82 -7.00 9.78
C ARG A 303 -4.99 -6.11 8.85
N GLY A 304 -3.72 -5.83 9.18
CA GLY A 304 -2.85 -4.94 8.40
C GLY A 304 -3.31 -3.48 8.34
N ILE A 305 -4.21 -3.06 9.23
CA ILE A 305 -4.82 -1.72 9.23
C ILE A 305 -3.83 -0.69 9.77
N MET A 306 -3.14 -1.03 10.86
CA MET A 306 -2.06 -0.23 11.45
C MET A 306 -0.92 -1.14 11.90
N LEU A 307 0.28 -0.82 11.45
CA LEU A 307 1.50 -1.55 11.75
C LEU A 307 2.47 -0.69 12.58
N GLY A 308 3.35 -1.34 13.34
CA GLY A 308 4.44 -0.70 14.08
C GLY A 308 5.58 -0.21 13.18
N ASN A 309 6.63 0.33 13.81
CA ASN A 309 7.85 0.73 13.12
C ASN A 309 8.76 -0.48 12.85
N ASP A 310 9.89 -0.23 12.18
CA ASP A 310 10.89 -1.25 11.83
C ASP A 310 11.53 -1.94 13.04
N ASN A 311 11.41 -1.37 14.25
CA ASN A 311 11.90 -1.98 15.48
C ASN A 311 10.89 -2.96 16.11
N ASN A 312 9.75 -3.22 15.46
CA ASN A 312 8.58 -3.88 16.04
C ASN A 312 8.04 -3.13 17.28
N GLU A 313 8.08 -1.80 17.26
CA GLU A 313 7.44 -0.95 18.26
C GLU A 313 6.20 -0.29 17.65
N PHE A 314 5.06 -0.41 18.31
CA PHE A 314 3.83 0.23 17.85
C PHE A 314 3.84 1.75 18.03
N ASN A 315 4.60 2.25 19.00
CA ASN A 315 4.64 3.62 19.48
C ASN A 315 3.25 4.11 19.94
N PRO A 316 2.61 3.45 20.93
CA PRO A 316 1.20 3.66 21.26
C PRO A 316 0.85 5.10 21.62
N GLN A 317 1.77 5.81 22.28
CA GLN A 317 1.59 7.20 22.74
C GLN A 317 1.98 8.25 21.69
N GLN A 318 2.63 7.86 20.59
CA GLN A 318 2.95 8.80 19.51
C GLN A 318 1.66 9.36 18.92
N LEU A 319 1.63 10.67 18.67
CA LEU A 319 0.49 11.33 18.06
C LEU A 319 0.43 11.00 16.58
N ILE A 320 -0.77 10.66 16.10
CA ILE A 320 -1.01 10.47 14.67
C ILE A 320 -1.26 11.84 14.01
N SER A 321 -0.62 12.09 12.89
CA SER A 321 -0.82 13.31 12.11
C SER A 321 -2.14 13.29 11.34
N ARG A 322 -2.62 14.47 10.95
CA ARG A 322 -3.81 14.62 10.10
C ARG A 322 -3.69 13.87 8.77
N ALA A 323 -2.49 13.88 8.17
CA ALA A 323 -2.18 13.15 6.95
C ALA A 323 -2.23 11.63 7.14
N GLU A 324 -1.59 11.09 8.18
CA GLU A 324 -1.59 9.65 8.48
C GLU A 324 -3.00 9.13 8.75
N PHE A 325 -3.81 9.87 9.51
CA PHE A 325 -5.20 9.47 9.75
C PHE A 325 -6.05 9.53 8.48
N THR A 326 -5.84 10.55 7.63
CA THR A 326 -6.56 10.67 6.35
C THR A 326 -6.20 9.52 5.41
N ALA A 327 -4.91 9.20 5.30
CA ALA A 327 -4.43 8.06 4.50
C ALA A 327 -4.95 6.72 5.04
N LEU A 328 -5.05 6.56 6.36
CA LEU A 328 -5.69 5.41 6.99
C LEU A 328 -7.16 5.28 6.55
N LEU A 329 -7.94 6.35 6.62
CA LEU A 329 -9.35 6.33 6.21
C LEU A 329 -9.53 6.08 4.72
N VAL A 330 -8.73 6.71 3.86
CA VAL A 330 -8.80 6.48 2.40
C VAL A 330 -8.52 5.02 2.08
N ARG A 331 -7.49 4.42 2.69
CA ARG A 331 -7.17 2.98 2.52
C ARG A 331 -8.28 2.07 3.05
N LEU A 332 -8.85 2.39 4.20
CA LEU A 332 -9.97 1.63 4.77
C LEU A 332 -11.18 1.65 3.84
N LEU A 333 -11.56 2.84 3.33
CA LEU A 333 -12.72 3.03 2.47
C LEU A 333 -12.48 2.59 1.01
N LYS A 334 -11.23 2.31 0.62
CA LYS A 334 -10.83 1.95 -0.74
C LYS A 334 -11.28 2.96 -1.81
N ILE A 335 -11.34 4.24 -1.45
CA ILE A 335 -11.73 5.30 -2.39
C ILE A 335 -10.52 5.82 -3.16
N THR A 336 -10.73 6.17 -4.42
CA THR A 336 -9.74 6.79 -5.32
C THR A 336 -10.32 8.05 -5.95
N SER A 337 -9.47 8.93 -6.49
CA SER A 337 -9.91 10.12 -7.22
C SER A 337 -8.88 10.51 -8.28
N ASP A 338 -9.37 10.89 -9.46
CA ASP A 338 -8.56 11.44 -10.56
C ASP A 338 -8.59 12.97 -10.61
N GLU A 339 -9.24 13.64 -9.64
CA GLU A 339 -9.34 15.10 -9.63
C GLU A 339 -8.01 15.74 -9.25
N LYS A 340 -7.46 16.56 -10.16
CA LYS A 340 -6.16 17.23 -9.99
C LYS A 340 -6.25 18.71 -9.62
N ASP A 341 -7.45 19.31 -9.68
CA ASP A 341 -7.65 20.76 -9.50
C ASP A 341 -7.97 21.17 -8.05
N ILE A 342 -7.77 20.23 -7.12
CA ILE A 342 -8.03 20.42 -5.70
C ILE A 342 -6.68 20.68 -5.00
N SER A 343 -6.53 21.83 -4.36
CA SER A 343 -5.25 22.20 -3.72
C SER A 343 -5.42 22.67 -2.28
N PHE A 344 -4.36 22.50 -1.48
CA PHE A 344 -4.14 23.20 -0.22
C PHE A 344 -2.77 23.85 -0.29
N SER A 345 -2.61 25.01 0.33
CA SER A 345 -1.37 25.81 0.24
C SER A 345 -0.15 25.16 0.91
N ASP A 346 -0.36 24.17 1.77
CA ASP A 346 0.65 23.45 2.55
C ASP A 346 0.70 21.94 2.24
N VAL A 347 0.15 21.54 1.10
CA VAL A 347 0.19 20.16 0.59
C VAL A 347 0.78 20.21 -0.81
N ASN A 348 1.96 19.62 -0.99
CA ASN A 348 2.68 19.62 -2.25
C ASN A 348 2.48 18.28 -2.97
N GLU A 349 2.51 18.27 -4.31
CA GLU A 349 2.34 17.07 -5.14
C GLU A 349 3.33 15.94 -4.83
N ASN A 350 4.51 16.29 -4.30
CA ASN A 350 5.56 15.33 -3.94
C ASN A 350 5.46 14.81 -2.50
N ASP A 351 4.50 15.28 -1.71
CA ASP A 351 4.29 14.77 -0.36
C ASP A 351 3.68 13.37 -0.43
N TRP A 352 4.18 12.40 0.38
CA TRP A 352 3.65 11.02 0.39
C TRP A 352 2.14 10.95 0.64
N TYR A 353 1.59 11.96 1.32
CA TYR A 353 0.17 12.07 1.64
C TYR A 353 -0.67 12.77 0.56
N TYR A 354 -0.06 13.30 -0.49
CA TYR A 354 -0.73 14.13 -1.50
C TYR A 354 -1.97 13.44 -2.05
N THR A 355 -1.81 12.27 -2.67
CA THR A 355 -2.91 11.53 -3.29
C THR A 355 -4.02 11.20 -2.30
N TYR A 356 -3.68 10.84 -1.06
CA TYR A 356 -4.66 10.55 -0.01
C TYR A 356 -5.45 11.81 0.40
N VAL A 357 -4.77 12.94 0.53
CA VAL A 357 -5.40 14.22 0.90
C VAL A 357 -6.31 14.71 -0.23
N ILE A 358 -5.85 14.65 -1.48
CA ILE A 358 -6.66 15.06 -2.63
C ILE A 358 -7.89 14.15 -2.79
N THR A 359 -7.70 12.82 -2.69
CA THR A 359 -8.80 11.85 -2.72
C THR A 359 -9.83 12.11 -1.62
N ALA A 360 -9.37 12.33 -0.38
CA ALA A 360 -10.25 12.62 0.74
C ALA A 360 -11.02 13.93 0.55
N LYS A 361 -10.42 14.94 -0.10
CA LYS A 361 -11.08 16.22 -0.39
C LYS A 361 -12.10 16.08 -1.51
N ALA A 362 -11.76 15.41 -2.60
CA ALA A 362 -12.68 15.11 -3.70
C ALA A 362 -13.92 14.35 -3.22
N SER A 363 -13.71 13.39 -2.30
CA SER A 363 -14.79 12.62 -1.65
C SER A 363 -15.49 13.36 -0.51
N ASN A 364 -15.26 14.67 -0.34
CA ASN A 364 -15.86 15.53 0.69
C ASN A 364 -15.63 15.05 2.14
N LEU A 365 -14.61 14.22 2.39
CA LEU A 365 -14.24 13.76 3.73
C LEU A 365 -13.56 14.88 4.53
N ILE A 366 -12.79 15.73 3.84
CA ILE A 366 -12.03 16.83 4.43
C ILE A 366 -12.32 18.15 3.71
N SER A 367 -12.17 19.28 4.43
CA SER A 367 -12.38 20.63 3.86
C SER A 367 -11.20 21.59 4.07
N GLY A 368 -10.20 21.20 4.88
CA GLY A 368 -9.11 22.08 5.33
C GLY A 368 -9.56 23.15 6.31
N TYR A 369 -8.72 24.16 6.52
CA TYR A 369 -8.98 25.33 7.36
C TYR A 369 -9.24 26.58 6.51
N ASP A 370 -9.79 27.63 7.15
CA ASP A 370 -10.17 28.89 6.47
C ASP A 370 -9.01 29.62 5.77
N ASP A 371 -7.77 29.33 6.17
CA ASP A 371 -6.53 29.86 5.58
C ASP A 371 -6.06 29.07 4.34
N ASN A 372 -6.90 28.16 3.82
CA ASN A 372 -6.59 27.24 2.72
C ASN A 372 -5.42 26.29 3.03
N THR A 373 -5.27 25.88 4.29
CA THR A 373 -4.31 24.85 4.71
C THR A 373 -5.00 23.53 5.06
N PHE A 374 -4.26 22.43 4.99
CA PHE A 374 -4.65 21.11 5.48
C PHE A 374 -3.96 20.73 6.79
N ARG A 375 -2.77 21.28 7.05
CA ARG A 375 -1.91 21.02 8.22
C ARG A 375 -1.54 19.53 8.35
N PRO A 376 -0.95 18.92 7.31
CA PRO A 376 -0.75 17.47 7.21
C PRO A 376 0.05 16.87 8.36
N ASN A 377 1.10 17.56 8.80
CA ASN A 377 2.06 17.07 9.79
C ASN A 377 1.69 17.40 11.24
N TYR A 378 0.58 18.11 11.46
CA TYR A 378 0.09 18.40 12.80
C TYR A 378 -0.71 17.21 13.33
N GLY A 379 -0.60 16.95 14.64
CA GLY A 379 -1.42 15.95 15.30
C GLY A 379 -2.90 16.26 15.10
N ILE A 380 -3.69 15.26 14.72
CA ILE A 380 -5.14 15.43 14.56
C ILE A 380 -5.81 15.52 15.93
N THR A 381 -6.73 16.47 16.11
CA THR A 381 -7.53 16.56 17.33
C THR A 381 -8.69 15.57 17.31
N ARG A 382 -9.23 15.26 18.49
CA ARG A 382 -10.38 14.35 18.61
C ARG A 382 -11.63 14.87 17.92
N GLU A 383 -11.89 16.17 17.97
CA GLU A 383 -13.02 16.79 17.28
C GLU A 383 -12.85 16.81 15.74
N GLU A 384 -11.63 16.98 15.24
CA GLU A 384 -11.32 16.85 13.82
C GLU A 384 -11.49 15.41 13.32
N MET A 385 -10.97 14.44 14.07
CA MET A 385 -11.13 13.01 13.77
C MET A 385 -12.62 12.63 13.68
N ALA A 386 -13.43 13.09 14.62
CA ALA A 386 -14.87 12.81 14.63
C ALA A 386 -15.58 13.36 13.39
N VAL A 387 -15.25 14.58 12.95
CA VAL A 387 -15.87 15.18 11.77
C VAL A 387 -15.52 14.42 10.50
N ILE A 388 -14.25 14.03 10.31
CA ILE A 388 -13.84 13.28 9.12
C ILE A 388 -14.54 11.90 9.10
N ILE A 389 -14.58 11.20 10.22
CA ILE A 389 -15.26 9.89 10.33
C ILE A 389 -16.76 10.02 10.07
N ASN A 390 -17.41 11.04 10.65
CA ASN A 390 -18.84 11.25 10.48
C ASN A 390 -19.20 11.53 9.00
N ARG A 391 -18.33 12.22 8.27
CA ARG A 391 -18.49 12.41 6.81
C ARG A 391 -18.27 11.12 6.04
N ALA A 392 -17.23 10.36 6.38
CA ALA A 392 -16.88 9.11 5.71
C ALA A 392 -17.95 8.02 5.84
N PHE A 393 -18.49 7.82 7.04
CA PHE A 393 -19.39 6.70 7.32
C PHE A 393 -20.86 7.13 7.44
N ASN A 394 -21.15 8.42 7.26
CA ASN A 394 -22.47 9.01 7.47
C ASN A 394 -23.15 8.46 8.74
N LEU A 395 -22.47 8.64 9.88
CA LEU A 395 -22.92 8.04 11.14
C LEU A 395 -24.38 8.44 11.39
N GLY A 396 -25.21 7.42 11.67
CA GLY A 396 -26.67 7.52 11.68
C GLY A 396 -27.24 8.46 12.74
N GLN A 397 -28.52 8.27 13.06
CA GLN A 397 -29.20 9.09 14.07
C GLN A 397 -28.90 8.54 15.47
N GLY A 398 -28.50 9.43 16.37
CA GLY A 398 -28.19 9.11 17.76
C GLY A 398 -27.61 10.34 18.46
N GLU A 399 -28.00 10.55 19.71
CA GLU A 399 -27.50 11.64 20.54
C GLU A 399 -26.75 11.05 21.72
N TYR A 400 -25.51 11.47 21.85
CA TYR A 400 -24.67 11.24 23.03
C TYR A 400 -24.15 12.59 23.50
N SER A 401 -24.17 12.81 24.81
CA SER A 401 -23.64 14.02 25.43
C SER A 401 -22.44 13.68 26.29
N PHE A 402 -21.39 14.47 26.13
CA PHE A 402 -20.21 14.44 26.98
C PHE A 402 -20.28 15.55 28.02
N ASN A 403 -19.57 15.36 29.13
CA ASN A 403 -19.51 16.31 30.24
C ASN A 403 -18.89 17.66 29.82
N ASP A 404 -18.07 17.65 28.78
CA ASP A 404 -17.37 18.79 28.18
C ASP A 404 -17.94 19.16 26.80
N ASP A 405 -19.22 18.89 26.54
CA ASP A 405 -19.90 19.26 25.29
C ASP A 405 -19.75 20.76 24.95
N ASN A 406 -19.68 21.62 25.98
CA ASN A 406 -19.47 23.05 25.81
C ASN A 406 -18.07 23.43 25.30
N ASP A 407 -17.08 22.54 25.47
CA ASP A 407 -15.73 22.72 24.96
C ASP A 407 -15.59 22.21 23.52
N ILE A 408 -16.59 21.48 23.01
CA ILE A 408 -16.61 20.99 21.62
C ILE A 408 -16.95 22.15 20.69
N SER A 409 -16.10 22.37 19.69
CA SER A 409 -16.33 23.43 18.72
C SER A 409 -17.69 23.27 18.02
N PRO A 410 -18.44 24.36 17.76
CA PRO A 410 -19.78 24.27 17.16
C PRO A 410 -19.84 23.45 15.86
N TRP A 411 -18.79 23.50 15.05
CA TRP A 411 -18.69 22.75 13.80
C TRP A 411 -18.50 21.23 13.99
N ALA A 412 -18.06 20.80 15.18
CA ALA A 412 -17.82 19.40 15.52
C ALA A 412 -18.90 18.79 16.41
N GLN A 413 -19.76 19.59 17.06
CA GLN A 413 -20.75 19.10 18.04
C GLN A 413 -21.60 17.95 17.52
N GLN A 414 -22.16 18.08 16.31
CA GLN A 414 -22.98 17.02 15.73
C GLN A 414 -22.16 15.74 15.48
N ALA A 415 -20.94 15.87 14.96
CA ALA A 415 -20.08 14.72 14.69
C ALA A 415 -19.63 14.03 15.98
N ALA A 416 -19.27 14.80 17.01
CA ALA A 416 -18.91 14.31 18.34
C ALA A 416 -20.07 13.54 18.99
N SER A 417 -21.29 14.10 18.95
CA SER A 417 -22.47 13.42 19.49
C SER A 417 -22.75 12.10 18.76
N LYS A 418 -22.71 12.11 17.43
CA LYS A 418 -22.95 10.91 16.61
C LYS A 418 -21.87 9.83 16.80
N ILE A 419 -20.60 10.22 16.88
CA ILE A 419 -19.51 9.25 17.06
C ILE A 419 -19.51 8.63 18.46
N GLY A 420 -19.97 9.39 19.46
CA GLY A 420 -20.26 8.89 20.81
C GLY A 420 -21.42 7.91 20.81
N ALA A 421 -22.55 8.26 20.17
CA ALA A 421 -23.72 7.40 20.04
C ALA A 421 -23.41 6.11 19.24
N ALA A 422 -22.53 6.21 18.25
CA ALA A 422 -22.01 5.07 17.50
C ALA A 422 -21.01 4.23 18.31
N GLY A 423 -20.60 4.64 19.50
CA GLY A 423 -19.66 3.90 20.35
C GLY A 423 -18.23 3.83 19.78
N ILE A 424 -17.93 4.59 18.73
CA ILE A 424 -16.62 4.61 18.07
C ILE A 424 -15.63 5.41 18.93
N MET A 425 -16.02 6.61 19.39
CA MET A 425 -15.23 7.44 20.31
C MET A 425 -16.07 7.79 21.55
N GLN A 426 -15.82 7.10 22.66
CA GLN A 426 -16.64 7.20 23.90
C GLN A 426 -16.07 8.17 24.95
N GLY A 427 -14.94 8.83 24.67
CA GLY A 427 -14.30 9.73 25.64
C GLY A 427 -13.59 9.00 26.77
N ALA A 428 -13.14 9.76 27.77
CA ALA A 428 -12.58 9.25 29.02
C ALA A 428 -13.26 9.98 30.19
N ASP A 429 -13.71 9.22 31.21
CA ASP A 429 -14.43 9.75 32.38
C ASP A 429 -15.65 10.63 32.02
N GLY A 430 -16.34 10.27 30.93
CA GLY A 430 -17.50 11.00 30.41
C GLY A 430 -17.18 12.28 29.65
N ALA A 431 -15.90 12.65 29.49
CA ALA A 431 -15.45 13.80 28.70
C ALA A 431 -14.93 13.37 27.32
N PHE A 432 -15.30 14.11 26.27
CA PHE A 432 -14.86 13.90 24.91
C PHE A 432 -13.42 14.33 24.69
N GLN A 433 -12.94 15.39 25.35
CA GLN A 433 -11.63 16.02 25.20
C GLN A 433 -11.36 16.54 23.77
N PRO A 434 -12.18 17.45 23.23
CA PRO A 434 -12.22 17.79 21.81
C PRO A 434 -10.88 18.23 21.20
N GLN A 435 -10.11 19.07 21.89
CA GLN A 435 -8.84 19.61 21.38
C GLN A 435 -7.62 18.71 21.67
N ARG A 436 -7.80 17.59 22.36
CA ARG A 436 -6.69 16.67 22.64
C ARG A 436 -6.28 15.97 21.34
N ASN A 437 -4.98 15.91 21.09
CA ASN A 437 -4.43 15.16 19.95
C ASN A 437 -4.59 13.65 20.15
N VAL A 438 -4.77 12.93 19.05
CA VAL A 438 -5.00 11.48 19.05
C VAL A 438 -3.68 10.72 18.99
N SER A 439 -3.50 9.74 19.87
CA SER A 439 -2.37 8.82 19.84
C SER A 439 -2.61 7.63 18.90
N ARG A 440 -1.55 6.92 18.51
CA ARG A 440 -1.65 5.75 17.62
C ARG A 440 -2.52 4.64 18.19
N GLU A 441 -2.49 4.39 19.51
CA GLU A 441 -3.35 3.37 20.14
C GLU A 441 -4.85 3.76 20.11
N MET A 442 -5.14 5.06 20.19
CA MET A 442 -6.50 5.58 20.02
C MET A 442 -6.95 5.45 18.56
N ALA A 443 -6.08 5.76 17.60
CA ALA A 443 -6.38 5.63 16.17
C ALA A 443 -6.66 4.16 15.77
N ALA A 444 -5.87 3.21 16.27
CA ALA A 444 -6.09 1.78 16.04
C ALA A 444 -7.44 1.31 16.62
N THR A 445 -7.76 1.77 17.84
CA THR A 445 -9.06 1.50 18.47
C THR A 445 -10.22 2.02 17.64
N VAL A 446 -10.12 3.25 17.15
CA VAL A 446 -11.15 3.85 16.29
C VAL A 446 -11.28 3.09 14.97
N ALA A 447 -10.17 2.75 14.32
CA ALA A 447 -10.16 2.04 13.04
C ALA A 447 -10.81 0.66 13.15
N ILE A 448 -10.48 -0.12 14.19
CA ILE A 448 -11.08 -1.45 14.40
C ILE A 448 -12.57 -1.35 14.69
N ARG A 449 -12.98 -0.41 15.56
CA ARG A 449 -14.41 -0.17 15.82
C ARG A 449 -15.18 0.21 14.56
N LEU A 450 -14.57 1.00 13.68
CA LEU A 450 -15.19 1.34 12.39
C LEU A 450 -15.38 0.12 11.52
N VAL A 451 -14.33 -0.69 11.32
CA VAL A 451 -14.39 -1.89 10.47
C VAL A 451 -15.37 -2.94 11.02
N GLU A 452 -15.47 -3.07 12.34
CA GLU A 452 -16.40 -4.02 12.98
C GLU A 452 -17.85 -3.56 12.92
N LYS A 453 -18.10 -2.25 13.05
CA LYS A 453 -19.45 -1.69 13.10
C LYS A 453 -20.01 -1.34 11.72
N TYR A 454 -19.14 -0.97 10.80
CA TYR A 454 -19.45 -0.62 9.42
C TYR A 454 -18.58 -1.49 8.52
N PRO A 455 -18.96 -2.77 8.33
CA PRO A 455 -18.28 -3.63 7.37
C PRO A 455 -18.28 -2.92 6.02
N ILE A 456 -17.10 -2.62 5.51
CA ILE A 456 -16.92 -1.91 4.25
C ILE A 456 -17.22 -2.93 3.17
N ASP A 457 -18.48 -2.95 2.71
CA ASP A 457 -18.95 -3.81 1.63
C ASP A 457 -18.16 -3.46 0.37
N SER A 458 -17.58 -4.48 -0.27
CA SER A 458 -16.77 -4.38 -1.48
C SER A 458 -17.56 -3.98 -2.74
N SER A 459 -18.75 -3.40 -2.56
CA SER A 459 -19.73 -3.10 -3.61
C SER A 459 -19.95 -1.61 -3.87
N ILE A 460 -19.23 -0.70 -3.21
CA ILE A 460 -19.33 0.75 -3.43
C ILE A 460 -18.01 1.32 -3.94
N ASN A 461 -17.74 1.08 -5.21
CA ASN A 461 -17.47 2.07 -6.27
C ASN A 461 -16.81 1.38 -7.46
#